data_AF-A0A4S2H885-F1
#
_entry.id   AF-A0A4S2H885-F1
#
_cell.length_a   1.000
_cell.length_b   1.000
_cell.length_c   1.000
_cell.angle_alpha   90.00
_cell.angle_beta   90.00
_cell.angle_gamma   90.00
#
_symmetry.space_group_name_H-M   'P 1'
#
loop_
_entity.id
_entity.type
_entity.pdbx_description
1 polymer ?
#
loop_
_entity_poly.entity_id
_entity_poly.type
_entity_poly.pdbx_seq_one_letter_code
_entity_poly.pdbx_strand_id
1 'polypeptide(L)'
;MGKREKARKSSAERTRMRRRRKQNKSSMICITLIVLTLIGVMSVQITSVYHKNQSYLTQEAELQAQMESEEQRKEELKEYEKYVNTKEYIEQVAKTKLGLVYPNEIIFKEKKSSGK
;
A
#
# COMPACT_ATOMS: atom_id res chain seq x y z
N MET A 1 75.69 -20.73 -35.76
CA MET A 1 74.95 -19.46 -35.53
C MET A 1 73.53 -19.61 -34.94
N GLY A 2 72.90 -20.80 -34.90
CA GLY A 2 71.46 -20.90 -34.59
C GLY A 2 70.98 -20.81 -33.11
N LYS A 3 71.86 -20.91 -32.11
CA LYS A 3 71.40 -20.94 -30.69
C LYS A 3 70.90 -19.57 -30.19
N ARG A 4 71.50 -18.47 -30.66
CA ARG A 4 71.13 -17.09 -30.26
C ARG A 4 69.81 -16.65 -30.87
N GLU A 5 69.49 -17.11 -32.08
CA GLU A 5 68.22 -16.80 -32.75
C GLU A 5 67.04 -17.53 -32.10
N LYS A 6 67.21 -18.82 -31.76
CA LYS A 6 66.20 -19.59 -31.00
C LYS A 6 65.94 -18.99 -29.62
N ALA A 7 66.97 -18.49 -28.94
CA ALA A 7 66.82 -17.79 -27.65
C ALA A 7 66.06 -16.45 -27.77
N ARG A 8 66.27 -15.70 -28.86
CA ARG A 8 65.53 -14.46 -29.14
C ARG A 8 64.05 -14.73 -29.48
N LYS A 9 63.77 -15.75 -30.30
CA LYS A 9 62.38 -16.15 -30.63
C LYS A 9 61.64 -16.62 -29.37
N SER A 10 62.24 -17.48 -28.55
CA SER A 10 61.60 -17.96 -27.32
C SER A 10 61.39 -16.87 -26.25
N SER A 11 62.24 -15.83 -26.24
CA SER A 11 62.07 -14.68 -25.34
C SER A 11 60.96 -13.74 -25.83
N ALA A 12 60.88 -13.49 -27.13
CA ALA A 12 59.80 -12.71 -27.72
C ALA A 12 58.43 -13.39 -27.54
N GLU A 13 58.39 -14.72 -27.68
CA GLU A 13 57.19 -15.53 -27.49
C GLU A 13 56.72 -15.53 -26.03
N ARG A 14 57.65 -15.67 -25.07
CA ARG A 14 57.37 -15.52 -23.63
C ARG A 14 56.83 -14.14 -23.27
N THR A 15 57.37 -13.08 -23.86
CA THR A 15 56.88 -11.71 -23.64
C THR A 15 55.47 -11.51 -24.21
N ARG A 16 55.19 -12.04 -25.41
CA ARG A 16 53.82 -12.03 -26.00
C ARG A 16 52.83 -12.82 -25.14
N MET A 17 53.22 -13.99 -24.64
CA MET A 17 52.37 -14.82 -23.77
C MET A 17 52.08 -14.12 -22.43
N ARG A 18 53.08 -13.47 -21.83
CA ARG A 18 52.89 -12.64 -20.63
C ARG A 18 51.95 -11.46 -20.88
N ARG A 19 52.08 -10.79 -22.03
CA ARG A 19 51.21 -9.66 -22.41
C ARG A 19 49.75 -10.10 -22.63
N ARG A 20 49.53 -11.23 -23.31
CA ARG A 20 48.20 -11.86 -23.44
C ARG A 20 47.61 -12.27 -22.09
N ARG A 21 48.39 -12.91 -21.22
CA ARG A 21 47.94 -13.25 -19.85
C ARG A 21 47.57 -11.99 -19.03
N LYS A 22 48.32 -10.90 -19.18
CA LYS A 22 48.03 -9.63 -18.51
C LYS A 22 46.75 -8.99 -19.04
N GLN A 23 46.52 -9.02 -20.36
CA GLN A 23 45.28 -8.54 -20.98
C GLN A 23 44.06 -9.34 -20.52
N ASN A 24 44.14 -10.68 -20.49
CA ASN A 24 43.04 -11.53 -20.01
C ASN A 24 42.73 -11.31 -18.53
N LYS A 25 43.77 -11.02 -17.71
CA LYS A 25 43.56 -10.63 -16.30
C LYS A 25 42.89 -9.26 -16.19
N SER A 26 43.31 -8.28 -16.99
CA SER A 26 42.68 -6.95 -17.00
C SER A 26 41.23 -6.99 -17.46
N SER A 27 40.89 -7.79 -18.48
CA SER A 27 39.50 -7.96 -18.92
C SER A 27 38.65 -8.65 -17.85
N MET A 28 39.20 -9.68 -17.18
CA MET A 28 38.52 -10.36 -16.09
C MET A 28 38.24 -9.42 -14.91
N ILE A 29 39.21 -8.59 -14.51
CA ILE A 29 39.04 -7.58 -13.45
C ILE A 29 37.96 -6.56 -13.84
N CYS A 30 37.93 -6.10 -15.09
CA CYS A 30 36.91 -5.16 -15.56
C CYS A 30 35.50 -5.75 -15.49
N ILE A 31 35.34 -7.01 -15.93
CA ILE A 31 34.06 -7.72 -15.83
C ILE A 31 33.64 -7.90 -14.37
N THR A 32 34.56 -8.31 -13.49
CA THR A 32 34.27 -8.47 -12.05
C THR A 32 33.84 -7.14 -11.42
N LEU A 33 34.49 -6.02 -11.78
CA LEU A 33 34.08 -4.70 -11.29
C LEU A 33 32.67 -4.33 -11.75
N ILE A 34 32.33 -4.55 -13.02
CA ILE A 34 30.98 -4.29 -13.54
C ILE A 34 29.94 -5.12 -12.77
N VAL A 35 30.19 -6.41 -12.58
CA VAL A 35 29.29 -7.29 -11.81
C VAL A 35 29.14 -6.80 -10.37
N LEU A 36 30.22 -6.41 -9.70
CA LEU A 36 30.16 -5.87 -8.34
C LEU A 36 29.38 -4.55 -8.27
N THR A 37 29.54 -3.67 -9.25
CA THR A 37 28.76 -2.42 -9.30
C THR A 37 27.28 -2.68 -9.52
N LEU A 38 26.91 -3.64 -10.39
CA LEU A 38 25.52 -4.03 -10.58
C LEU A 38 24.90 -4.62 -9.32
N ILE A 39 25.63 -5.51 -8.62
CA ILE A 39 25.19 -6.07 -7.34
C ILE A 39 25.00 -4.95 -6.31
N GLY A 40 25.96 -4.03 -6.18
CA GLY A 40 25.86 -2.91 -5.24
C GLY A 40 24.66 -2.00 -5.51
N VAL A 41 24.41 -1.64 -6.78
CA VAL A 41 23.25 -0.84 -7.17
C VAL A 41 21.94 -1.60 -6.90
N MET A 42 21.87 -2.88 -7.22
CA MET A 42 20.69 -3.72 -6.94
C MET A 42 20.43 -3.89 -5.43
N SER A 43 21.47 -3.97 -4.60
CA SER A 43 21.34 -4.03 -3.14
C SER A 43 20.71 -2.76 -2.55
N VAL A 44 21.06 -1.58 -3.07
CA VAL A 44 20.42 -0.30 -2.68
C VAL A 44 18.98 -0.22 -3.17
N GLN A 45 18.68 -0.81 -4.34
CA GLN A 45 17.30 -0.90 -4.81
C GLN A 45 16.47 -1.86 -3.95
N ILE A 46 17.03 -2.97 -3.47
CA ILE A 46 16.34 -3.93 -2.60
C ILE A 46 15.86 -3.30 -1.29
N THR A 47 16.65 -2.45 -0.65
CA THR A 47 16.18 -1.70 0.52
C THR A 47 15.04 -0.75 0.13
N SER A 48 15.12 -0.06 -1.01
CA SER A 48 14.02 0.78 -1.50
C SER A 48 12.75 -0.01 -1.86
N VAL A 49 12.89 -1.24 -2.37
CA VAL A 49 11.79 -2.14 -2.73
C VAL A 49 11.10 -2.69 -1.47
N TYR A 50 11.86 -3.02 -0.42
CA TYR A 50 11.29 -3.40 0.88
C TYR A 50 10.52 -2.25 1.52
N HIS A 51 11.05 -1.03 1.47
CA HIS A 51 10.33 0.16 1.95
C HIS A 51 9.07 0.45 1.15
N LYS A 52 9.10 0.27 -0.18
CA LYS A 52 7.90 0.37 -1.02
C LYS A 52 6.86 -0.68 -0.63
N ASN A 53 7.26 -1.92 -0.42
CA ASN A 53 6.33 -3.00 -0.09
C ASN A 53 5.61 -2.75 1.26
N GLN A 54 6.35 -2.27 2.27
CA GLN A 54 5.75 -1.88 3.55
C GLN A 54 4.72 -0.76 3.39
N SER A 55 5.02 0.24 2.56
CA SER A 55 4.10 1.37 2.31
C SER A 55 2.84 0.97 1.56
N TYR A 56 2.90 -0.07 0.73
CA TYR A 56 1.72 -0.61 0.04
C TYR A 56 0.83 -1.39 1.00
N LEU A 57 1.41 -2.22 1.88
CA LEU A 57 0.66 -2.95 2.89
C LEU A 57 -0.04 -2.03 3.91
N THR A 58 0.61 -0.94 4.31
CA THR A 58 -0.02 0.04 5.22
C THR A 58 -1.15 0.81 4.55
N GLN A 59 -0.98 1.20 3.29
CA GLN A 59 -2.05 1.85 2.53
C GLN A 59 -3.22 0.90 2.29
N GLU A 60 -2.97 -0.36 1.97
CA GLU A 60 -4.00 -1.38 1.79
C GLU A 60 -4.80 -1.60 3.07
N ALA A 61 -4.14 -1.72 4.23
CA ALA A 61 -4.81 -1.85 5.51
C ALA A 61 -5.65 -0.61 5.88
N GLU A 62 -5.15 0.59 5.59
CA GLU A 62 -5.86 1.85 5.86
C GLU A 62 -7.08 2.02 4.93
N LEU A 63 -6.93 1.71 3.64
CA LEU A 63 -8.02 1.71 2.66
C LEU A 63 -9.10 0.67 3.01
N GLN A 64 -8.70 -0.53 3.44
CA GLN A 64 -9.62 -1.59 3.87
C GLN A 64 -10.44 -1.15 5.09
N ALA A 65 -9.80 -0.55 6.08
CA ALA A 65 -10.48 -0.05 7.28
C ALA A 65 -11.49 1.07 6.95
N GLN A 66 -11.16 1.96 6.02
CA GLN A 66 -12.09 2.99 5.54
C GLN A 66 -13.30 2.36 4.83
N MET A 67 -13.08 1.35 3.98
CA MET A 67 -14.17 0.63 3.31
C MET A 67 -15.11 -0.06 4.29
N GLU A 68 -14.59 -0.77 5.29
CA GLU A 68 -15.42 -1.43 6.30
C GLU A 68 -16.24 -0.42 7.11
N SER A 69 -15.65 0.73 7.47
CA SER A 69 -16.36 1.77 8.22
C SER A 69 -17.49 2.42 7.40
N GLU A 70 -17.29 2.61 6.10
CA GLU A 70 -18.31 3.16 5.20
C GLU A 70 -19.40 2.13 4.89
N GLU A 71 -19.05 0.84 4.81
CA GLU A 71 -20.03 -0.23 4.60
C GLU A 71 -20.94 -0.43 5.83
N GLN A 72 -20.36 -0.40 7.05
CA GLN A 72 -21.14 -0.40 8.29
C GLN A 72 -22.09 0.79 8.37
N ARG A 73 -21.59 1.99 8.07
CA ARG A 73 -22.40 3.21 8.06
C ARG A 73 -23.52 3.15 7.02
N LYS A 74 -23.29 2.55 5.86
CA LYS A 74 -24.33 2.33 4.84
C LYS A 74 -25.40 1.35 5.32
N GLU A 75 -25.04 0.33 6.07
CA GLU A 75 -25.98 -0.64 6.63
C GLU A 75 -26.83 -0.01 7.73
N GLU A 76 -26.22 0.77 8.63
CA GLU A 76 -26.93 1.57 9.64
C GLU A 76 -27.91 2.57 9.01
N LEU A 77 -27.51 3.27 7.94
CA LEU A 77 -28.41 4.18 7.22
C LEU A 77 -29.61 3.45 6.60
N LYS A 78 -29.41 2.24 6.06
CA LYS A 78 -30.52 1.42 5.52
C LYS A 78 -31.48 0.98 6.61
N GLU A 79 -30.97 0.62 7.79
CA GLU A 79 -31.80 0.23 8.92
C GLU A 79 -32.58 1.43 9.48
N TYR A 80 -31.92 2.59 9.60
CA TYR A 80 -32.56 3.85 9.98
C TYR A 80 -33.63 4.28 8.97
N GLU A 81 -33.36 4.17 7.66
CA GLU A 81 -34.33 4.44 6.59
C GLU A 81 -35.57 3.55 6.73
N LYS A 82 -35.40 2.26 7.02
CA LYS A 82 -36.53 1.36 7.29
C LYS A 82 -37.34 1.81 8.51
N TYR A 83 -36.66 2.20 9.60
CA TYR A 83 -37.30 2.62 10.84
C TYR A 83 -38.14 3.89 10.67
N VAL A 84 -37.59 4.93 10.03
CA VAL A 84 -38.31 6.20 9.83
C VAL A 84 -39.45 6.09 8.82
N ASN A 85 -39.36 5.14 7.88
CA ASN A 85 -40.43 4.84 6.93
C ASN A 85 -41.55 3.97 7.52
N THR A 86 -41.44 3.51 8.77
CA THR A 86 -42.53 2.78 9.41
C THR A 86 -43.73 3.70 9.68
N LYS A 87 -44.94 3.15 9.55
CA LYS A 87 -46.18 3.87 9.85
C LYS A 87 -46.24 4.36 11.30
N GLU A 88 -45.67 3.59 12.22
CA GLU A 88 -45.61 3.89 13.65
C GLU A 88 -44.76 5.15 13.94
N TYR A 89 -43.60 5.29 13.30
CA TYR A 89 -42.78 6.49 13.43
C TYR A 89 -43.49 7.73 12.87
N ILE A 90 -44.11 7.61 11.69
CA ILE A 90 -44.88 8.69 11.07
C ILE A 90 -46.04 9.12 11.99
N GLU A 91 -46.76 8.15 12.56
CA GLU A 91 -47.87 8.39 13.48
C GLU A 91 -47.39 9.08 14.77
N GLN A 92 -46.28 8.65 15.36
CA GLN A 92 -45.70 9.28 16.55
C GLN A 92 -45.23 10.72 16.28
N VAL A 93 -44.59 10.96 15.13
CA VAL A 93 -44.17 12.31 14.72
C VAL A 93 -45.40 13.19 14.46
N ALA A 94 -46.44 12.67 13.78
CA ALA A 94 -47.70 13.38 13.56
C ALA A 94 -48.41 13.72 14.88
N LYS A 95 -48.49 12.77 15.82
CA LYS A 95 -49.04 12.98 17.17
C LYS A 95 -48.25 14.02 17.97
N THR A 96 -46.93 13.94 17.95
CA THR A 96 -46.06 14.79 18.77
C THR A 96 -45.85 16.19 18.19
N LYS A 97 -45.64 16.30 16.87
CA LYS A 97 -45.31 17.56 16.19
C LYS A 97 -46.54 18.31 15.71
N LEU A 98 -47.56 17.60 15.22
CA LEU A 98 -48.77 18.20 14.65
C LEU A 98 -49.97 18.11 15.60
N GLY A 99 -49.86 17.39 16.73
CA GLY A 99 -50.96 17.19 17.66
C GLY A 99 -52.11 16.39 17.07
N LEU A 100 -51.86 15.65 15.99
CA LEU A 100 -52.87 14.85 15.30
C LEU A 100 -53.21 13.63 16.16
N VAL A 101 -54.49 13.35 16.33
CA VAL A 101 -54.98 12.17 17.06
C VAL A 101 -56.04 11.48 16.24
N TYR A 102 -56.23 10.18 16.46
CA TYR A 102 -57.30 9.48 15.76
C TYR A 102 -58.68 9.96 16.23
N PRO A 103 -59.72 9.89 15.37
CA PRO A 103 -61.08 10.36 15.72
C PRO A 103 -61.67 9.73 16.98
N ASN A 104 -61.16 8.55 17.38
CA ASN A 104 -61.57 7.79 18.55
C ASN A 104 -60.64 7.94 19.78
N GLU A 105 -59.64 8.83 19.74
CA GLU A 105 -58.71 9.09 20.85
C GLU A 105 -59.13 10.33 21.68
N ILE A 106 -59.08 10.25 23.01
CA ILE A 106 -59.43 11.34 23.93
C ILE A 106 -58.14 11.97 24.48
N ILE A 107 -57.91 13.26 24.21
CA ILE A 107 -56.74 13.99 24.71
C ILE A 107 -56.98 14.44 26.17
N PHE A 108 -56.21 13.88 27.11
CA PHE A 108 -56.13 14.41 28.48
C PHE A 108 -55.07 15.51 28.55
N LYS A 109 -55.49 16.77 28.70
CA LYS A 109 -54.60 17.87 29.09
C LYS A 109 -54.68 18.03 30.59
N GLU A 110 -53.55 17.89 31.29
CA GLU A 110 -53.50 18.25 32.70
C GLU A 110 -53.94 19.70 32.87
N LYS A 111 -54.98 19.90 33.68
CA LYS A 111 -55.33 21.24 34.15
C LYS A 111 -54.14 21.67 34.99
N LYS A 112 -53.32 22.61 34.49
CA LYS A 112 -52.32 23.28 35.33
C LYS A 112 -53.06 23.69 36.60
N SER A 113 -52.74 23.05 37.73
CA SER A 113 -53.13 23.58 39.02
C SER A 113 -52.47 24.95 39.06
N SER A 114 -53.26 25.99 38.83
CA SER A 114 -53.00 27.33 39.32
C SER A 114 -52.89 27.19 40.84
N GLY A 115 -51.71 26.76 41.28
CA GLY A 115 -51.26 26.91 42.64
C GLY A 115 -51.28 28.39 42.97
N LYS A 116 -51.83 28.67 44.15
CA LYS A 116 -51.87 29.95 44.85
C LYS A 116 -50.77 30.94 44.46
#